data_AF-A0A957L4K4-F1
#
_entry.id   AF-A0A957L4K4-F1
#
_cell.length_a   1.000
_cell.length_b   1.000
_cell.length_c   1.000
_cell.angle_alpha   90.00
_cell.angle_beta   90.00
_cell.angle_gamma   90.00
#
_symmetry.space_group_name_H-M   'P 1'
#
loop_
_entity.id
_entity.type
_entity.pdbx_description
1 polymer ?
#
loop_
_entity_poly.entity_id
_entity_poly.type
_entity_poly.pdbx_seq_one_letter_code
_entity_poly.pdbx_strand_id
1 'polypeptide(L)'
;GNNGLFTLEANPGDTVSYSFTAAMPGTYLYESGSAPHKQVQMGLYGGLIVRPALGATYAYNDPTTAFNPNEEYLLLLHEIDPFLHQAVERGEAYEISQYHPHYWTINGRAFPDAIYDNNVPWLPYQPYGSLVTVEAHAADSGQLPALVRYASASVTNHPFHPHGNHQRMIARDGRLLQGPLGEDIAMEDFTTDVGSGQTFDMLVEWVDIEAWDPVTNRIPAEIPGDYNLVIKDDQALYSNSPYLGEKNDLRIPSIVDFNVCGEYYFPWHSHALDEVQNFDEGFGGMLTLWRIDPPGGCQ
;
A
#
# COMPACT_ATOMS: atom_id res chain seq x y z
N GLY A 1 -23.38 -21.42 -10.79
CA GLY A 1 -22.52 -21.86 -11.92
C GLY A 1 -22.33 -23.36 -11.83
N ASN A 2 -22.18 -24.14 -12.92
CA ASN A 2 -21.25 -23.95 -14.05
C ASN A 2 -21.88 -24.34 -15.43
N ASN A 3 -21.35 -23.93 -16.59
CA ASN A 3 -20.11 -24.46 -17.19
C ASN A 3 -19.21 -23.42 -17.92
N GLY A 4 -17.95 -23.39 -17.50
CA GLY A 4 -16.79 -22.65 -18.03
C GLY A 4 -15.63 -22.74 -17.02
N LEU A 5 -14.40 -22.36 -17.40
CA LEU A 5 -13.27 -22.21 -16.46
C LEU A 5 -13.47 -20.99 -15.53
N PHE A 6 -14.27 -20.02 -15.98
CA PHE A 6 -14.70 -18.82 -15.26
C PHE A 6 -16.17 -18.92 -14.83
N THR A 7 -16.60 -18.01 -13.95
CA THR A 7 -18.02 -17.89 -13.56
C THR A 7 -18.89 -17.47 -14.75
N LEU A 8 -20.17 -17.81 -14.69
CA LEU A 8 -21.15 -17.45 -15.74
C LEU A 8 -21.36 -15.92 -15.77
N GLU A 9 -21.34 -15.32 -16.97
CA GLU A 9 -21.63 -13.91 -17.19
C GLU A 9 -23.12 -13.59 -17.00
N ALA A 10 -23.41 -12.42 -16.42
CA ALA A 10 -24.75 -11.85 -16.38
C ALA A 10 -24.89 -10.78 -17.47
N ASN A 11 -25.93 -10.87 -18.31
CA ASN A 11 -26.25 -9.77 -19.25
C ASN A 11 -26.78 -8.55 -18.50
N PRO A 12 -26.83 -7.35 -19.13
CA PRO A 12 -27.47 -6.18 -18.53
C PRO A 12 -28.91 -6.48 -18.10
N GLY A 13 -29.18 -6.31 -16.80
CA GLY A 13 -30.50 -6.58 -16.19
C GLY A 13 -30.71 -8.01 -15.70
N ASP A 14 -29.82 -8.95 -16.03
CA ASP A 14 -29.85 -10.32 -15.51
C ASP A 14 -29.12 -10.43 -14.17
N THR A 15 -29.35 -11.54 -13.47
CA THR A 15 -28.62 -11.91 -12.25
C THR A 15 -28.10 -13.33 -12.37
N VAL A 16 -26.82 -13.51 -12.05
CA VAL A 16 -26.19 -14.82 -11.93
C VAL A 16 -25.76 -15.04 -10.48
N SER A 17 -25.95 -16.25 -9.98
CA SER A 17 -25.46 -16.66 -8.66
C SER A 17 -24.47 -17.82 -8.76
N TYR A 18 -23.41 -17.73 -7.96
CA TYR A 18 -22.44 -18.78 -7.76
C TYR A 18 -22.08 -18.86 -6.27
N SER A 19 -21.68 -20.06 -5.85
CA SER A 19 -21.27 -20.36 -4.49
C SER A 19 -19.96 -21.12 -4.53
N PHE A 20 -19.02 -20.74 -3.67
CA PHE A 20 -17.77 -21.45 -3.48
C PHE A 20 -17.43 -21.47 -1.99
N THR A 21 -16.57 -22.40 -1.59
CA THR A 21 -16.03 -22.44 -0.23
C THR A 21 -14.66 -21.78 -0.22
N ALA A 22 -14.53 -20.67 0.50
CA ALA A 22 -13.25 -20.02 0.76
C ALA A 22 -12.45 -20.82 1.81
N ALA A 23 -11.84 -21.93 1.37
CA ALA A 23 -11.25 -22.92 2.27
C ALA A 23 -9.88 -22.54 2.85
N MET A 24 -9.19 -21.58 2.24
CA MET A 24 -7.80 -21.23 2.57
C MET A 24 -7.73 -19.75 2.96
N PRO A 25 -7.21 -19.40 4.15
CA PRO A 25 -6.99 -18.02 4.52
C PRO A 25 -5.95 -17.36 3.61
N GLY A 26 -6.03 -16.03 3.50
CA GLY A 26 -5.11 -15.22 2.71
C GLY A 26 -5.80 -14.13 1.90
N THR A 27 -5.00 -13.40 1.13
CA THR A 27 -5.43 -12.37 0.19
C THR A 27 -5.67 -12.97 -1.21
N TYR A 28 -6.77 -12.56 -1.84
CA TYR A 28 -7.15 -12.98 -3.19
C TYR A 28 -7.65 -11.78 -3.98
N LEU A 29 -7.40 -11.77 -5.29
CA LEU A 29 -8.02 -10.84 -6.22
C LEU A 29 -9.32 -11.46 -6.78
N TYR A 30 -10.35 -10.65 -6.96
CA TYR A 30 -11.49 -10.98 -7.81
C TYR A 30 -11.66 -9.91 -8.87
N GLU A 31 -12.05 -10.30 -10.08
CA GLU A 31 -12.16 -9.40 -11.22
C GLU A 31 -13.15 -9.93 -12.25
N SER A 32 -13.52 -9.08 -13.20
CA SER A 32 -14.42 -9.48 -14.28
C SER A 32 -13.75 -10.43 -15.28
N GLY A 33 -14.36 -11.60 -15.51
CA GLY A 33 -13.91 -12.58 -16.50
C GLY A 33 -14.49 -12.42 -17.90
N SER A 34 -15.43 -11.50 -18.13
CA SER A 34 -16.16 -11.39 -19.42
C SER A 34 -15.40 -10.64 -20.50
N ALA A 35 -14.91 -9.44 -20.19
CA ALA A 35 -14.06 -8.65 -21.07
C ALA A 35 -12.93 -8.00 -20.26
N PRO A 36 -12.00 -8.79 -19.69
CA PRO A 36 -11.06 -8.33 -18.67
C PRO A 36 -10.24 -7.13 -19.10
N HIS A 37 -9.72 -7.12 -20.34
CA HIS A 37 -8.96 -6.01 -20.93
C HIS A 37 -9.68 -4.65 -20.91
N LYS A 38 -11.02 -4.65 -20.85
CA LYS A 38 -11.84 -3.45 -20.75
C LYS A 38 -12.39 -3.27 -19.35
N GLN A 39 -13.00 -4.31 -18.79
CA GLN A 39 -13.77 -4.24 -17.56
C GLN A 39 -12.88 -4.07 -16.33
N VAL A 40 -11.71 -4.69 -16.29
CA VAL A 40 -10.73 -4.47 -15.21
C VAL A 40 -10.21 -3.04 -15.26
N GLN A 41 -9.83 -2.55 -16.44
CA GLN A 41 -9.43 -1.15 -16.64
C GLN A 41 -10.51 -0.15 -16.19
N MET A 42 -11.78 -0.45 -16.46
CA MET A 42 -12.92 0.35 -16.00
C MET A 42 -13.29 0.14 -14.52
N GLY A 43 -12.48 -0.58 -13.73
CA GLY A 43 -12.63 -0.71 -12.28
C GLY A 43 -13.37 -1.94 -11.77
N LEU A 44 -13.66 -2.94 -12.62
CA LEU A 44 -14.34 -4.18 -12.19
C LEU A 44 -13.35 -5.21 -11.61
N TYR A 45 -12.75 -4.86 -10.48
CA TYR A 45 -11.86 -5.70 -9.69
C TYR A 45 -11.96 -5.37 -8.19
N GLY A 46 -11.38 -6.21 -7.33
CA GLY A 46 -11.31 -5.96 -5.89
C GLY A 46 -10.58 -7.06 -5.13
N GLY A 47 -10.36 -6.83 -3.83
CA GLY A 47 -9.70 -7.78 -2.93
C GLY A 47 -10.70 -8.59 -2.10
N LEU A 48 -10.42 -9.88 -1.94
CA LEU A 48 -11.09 -10.79 -1.00
C LEU A 48 -10.09 -11.27 0.05
N ILE A 49 -10.32 -10.92 1.31
CA ILE A 49 -9.53 -11.41 2.44
C ILE A 49 -10.29 -12.57 3.09
N VAL A 50 -9.71 -13.76 3.07
CA VAL A 50 -10.23 -14.93 3.78
C VAL A 50 -9.53 -15.02 5.14
N ARG A 51 -10.30 -14.84 6.21
CA ARG A 51 -9.76 -14.86 7.59
C ARG A 51 -9.39 -16.28 8.02
N PRO A 52 -8.32 -16.47 8.81
CA PRO A 52 -7.99 -17.77 9.36
C PRO A 52 -8.92 -18.15 10.51
N ALA A 53 -9.00 -19.45 10.77
CA ALA A 53 -9.74 -20.00 11.91
C ALA A 53 -9.04 -19.71 13.26
N LEU A 54 -7.75 -19.34 13.23
CA LEU A 54 -6.96 -19.05 14.42
C LEU A 54 -7.40 -17.75 15.14
N GLY A 55 -8.02 -16.81 14.42
CA GLY A 55 -8.56 -15.57 14.97
C GLY A 55 -8.23 -14.34 14.13
N ALA A 56 -8.77 -13.19 14.52
CA ALA A 56 -8.61 -11.93 13.77
C ALA A 56 -7.19 -11.33 13.84
N THR A 57 -6.37 -11.77 14.81
CA THR A 57 -4.99 -11.30 15.02
C THR A 57 -3.96 -12.08 14.22
N TYR A 58 -4.38 -12.96 13.31
CA TYR A 58 -3.50 -13.81 12.51
C TYR A 58 -3.84 -13.66 11.04
N ALA A 59 -2.83 -13.62 10.16
CA ALA A 59 -3.07 -13.59 8.71
C ALA A 59 -3.41 -14.99 8.16
N TYR A 60 -2.82 -16.04 8.73
CA TYR A 60 -2.99 -17.43 8.34
C TYR A 60 -3.26 -18.34 9.55
N ASN A 61 -3.55 -19.63 9.32
CA ASN A 61 -3.70 -20.63 10.39
C ASN A 61 -2.34 -21.04 11.00
N ASP A 62 -1.46 -20.06 11.24
CA ASP A 62 -0.12 -20.24 11.77
C ASP A 62 0.19 -19.12 12.79
N PRO A 63 0.61 -19.46 14.03
CA PRO A 63 0.90 -18.46 15.06
C PRO A 63 2.00 -17.45 14.72
N THR A 64 2.91 -17.77 13.80
CA THR A 64 3.99 -16.88 13.34
C THR A 64 3.48 -15.71 12.47
N THR A 65 2.21 -15.75 12.10
CA THR A 65 1.54 -14.71 11.30
C THR A 65 0.71 -13.74 12.14
N ALA A 66 1.02 -13.65 13.43
CA ALA A 66 0.38 -12.70 14.34
C ALA A 66 0.70 -11.26 13.92
N PHE A 67 -0.30 -10.39 13.97
CA PHE A 67 -0.17 -8.97 13.64
C PHE A 67 -1.13 -8.14 14.50
N ASN A 68 -0.89 -6.83 14.58
CA ASN A 68 -1.79 -5.90 15.26
C ASN A 68 -3.09 -5.73 14.44
N PRO A 69 -4.26 -6.16 14.94
CA PRO A 69 -5.51 -6.13 14.17
C PRO A 69 -6.01 -4.71 13.84
N ASN A 70 -5.45 -3.67 14.46
CA ASN A 70 -5.74 -2.27 14.14
C ASN A 70 -4.86 -1.72 13.00
N GLU A 71 -3.83 -2.46 12.58
CA GLU A 71 -2.85 -2.05 11.57
C GLU A 71 -2.84 -3.07 10.41
N GLU A 72 -4.00 -3.24 9.77
CA GLU A 72 -4.14 -4.04 8.56
C GLU A 72 -4.47 -3.15 7.37
N TYR A 73 -3.62 -3.20 6.35
CA TYR A 73 -3.73 -2.37 5.16
C TYR A 73 -3.80 -3.24 3.91
N LEU A 74 -4.73 -2.94 3.00
CA LEU A 74 -4.76 -3.49 1.66
C LEU A 74 -4.34 -2.40 0.67
N LEU A 75 -3.27 -2.66 -0.08
CA LEU A 75 -2.81 -1.82 -1.17
C LEU A 75 -3.12 -2.51 -2.49
N LEU A 76 -4.21 -2.09 -3.11
CA LEU A 76 -4.70 -2.63 -4.38
C LEU A 76 -4.13 -1.79 -5.53
N LEU A 77 -3.14 -2.34 -6.22
CA LEU A 77 -2.39 -1.69 -7.30
C LEU A 77 -3.15 -1.83 -8.63
N HIS A 78 -3.15 -0.74 -9.42
CA HIS A 78 -3.73 -0.70 -10.76
C HIS A 78 -3.20 0.50 -11.54
N GLU A 79 -3.19 0.39 -12.86
CA GLU A 79 -2.77 1.43 -13.80
C GLU A 79 -3.85 1.74 -14.84
N ILE A 80 -3.86 2.98 -15.32
CA ILE A 80 -4.89 3.53 -16.19
C ILE A 80 -4.23 4.10 -17.44
N ASP A 81 -4.70 3.60 -18.60
CA ASP A 81 -4.52 4.25 -19.87
C ASP A 81 -5.74 5.17 -20.15
N PRO A 82 -5.58 6.50 -20.08
CA PRO A 82 -6.67 7.44 -20.31
C PRO A 82 -7.24 7.36 -21.74
N PHE A 83 -6.45 6.93 -22.73
CA PHE A 83 -6.92 6.79 -24.11
C PHE A 83 -7.79 5.55 -24.29
N LEU A 84 -7.49 4.46 -23.57
CA LEU A 84 -8.39 3.30 -23.48
C LEU A 84 -9.74 3.72 -22.88
N HIS A 85 -9.71 4.47 -21.78
CA HIS A 85 -10.92 4.92 -21.10
C HIS A 85 -11.77 5.86 -21.99
N GLN A 86 -11.12 6.78 -22.71
CA GLN A 86 -11.80 7.65 -23.68
C GLN A 86 -12.40 6.86 -24.85
N ALA A 87 -11.72 5.84 -25.37
CA ALA A 87 -12.26 4.99 -26.42
C ALA A 87 -13.52 4.25 -25.94
N VAL A 88 -13.49 3.71 -24.71
CA VAL A 88 -14.66 3.05 -24.10
C VAL A 88 -15.83 4.03 -23.93
N GLU A 89 -15.57 5.25 -23.44
CA GLU A 89 -16.59 6.30 -23.29
C GLU A 89 -17.26 6.64 -24.63
N ARG A 90 -16.49 6.71 -25.71
CA ARG A 90 -16.98 7.03 -27.06
C ARG A 90 -17.56 5.84 -27.82
N GLY A 91 -17.48 4.63 -27.27
CA GLY A 91 -17.88 3.39 -27.96
C GLY A 91 -16.95 3.03 -29.12
N GLU A 92 -15.71 3.49 -29.09
CA GLU A 92 -14.67 3.24 -30.08
C GLU A 92 -13.89 1.97 -29.75
N ALA A 93 -13.26 1.38 -30.77
CA ALA A 93 -12.31 0.30 -30.56
C ALA A 93 -10.99 0.84 -30.01
N TYR A 94 -10.31 0.06 -29.18
CA TYR A 94 -8.97 0.36 -28.68
C TYR A 94 -8.04 -0.83 -29.01
N GLU A 95 -6.91 -0.54 -29.63
CA GLU A 95 -5.90 -1.55 -29.95
C GLU A 95 -5.08 -1.86 -28.70
N ILE A 96 -5.35 -2.98 -28.02
CA ILE A 96 -4.69 -3.34 -26.75
C ILE A 96 -3.16 -3.45 -26.86
N SER A 97 -2.62 -3.68 -28.07
CA SER A 97 -1.18 -3.64 -28.30
C SER A 97 -0.55 -2.25 -28.17
N GLN A 98 -1.37 -1.20 -28.15
CA GLN A 98 -0.96 0.20 -27.91
C GLN A 98 -1.14 0.63 -26.46
N TYR A 99 -1.56 -0.28 -25.57
CA TYR A 99 -1.76 0.00 -24.16
C TYR A 99 -0.56 0.69 -23.54
N HIS A 100 -0.78 1.90 -23.03
CA HIS A 100 0.25 2.73 -22.45
C HIS A 100 -0.30 3.50 -21.25
N PRO A 101 -0.07 3.00 -20.02
CA PRO A 101 -0.53 3.67 -18.82
C PRO A 101 0.10 5.05 -18.66
N HIS A 102 -0.70 6.00 -18.18
CA HIS A 102 -0.24 7.36 -17.81
C HIS A 102 -0.57 7.71 -16.35
N TYR A 103 -1.33 6.86 -15.67
CA TYR A 103 -1.64 7.00 -14.25
C TYR A 103 -1.51 5.65 -13.57
N TRP A 104 -0.98 5.66 -12.36
CA TRP A 104 -0.90 4.50 -11.50
C TRP A 104 -1.54 4.83 -10.17
N THR A 105 -2.18 3.83 -9.57
CA THR A 105 -3.06 4.05 -8.43
C THR A 105 -2.86 2.97 -7.38
N ILE A 106 -3.14 3.37 -6.14
CA ILE A 106 -3.31 2.48 -5.00
C ILE A 106 -4.73 2.72 -4.48
N ASN A 107 -5.53 1.65 -4.37
CA ASN A 107 -6.93 1.73 -3.97
C ASN A 107 -7.78 2.70 -4.82
N GLY A 108 -7.42 2.82 -6.11
CA GLY A 108 -8.08 3.70 -7.07
C GLY A 108 -7.72 5.19 -6.95
N ARG A 109 -6.76 5.56 -6.10
CA ARG A 109 -6.24 6.93 -5.96
C ARG A 109 -4.77 7.01 -6.39
N ALA A 110 -4.37 8.12 -7.00
CA ALA A 110 -2.97 8.44 -7.25
C ALA A 110 -2.47 9.42 -6.19
N PHE A 111 -1.17 9.45 -5.89
CA PHE A 111 -0.61 10.47 -5.00
C PHE A 111 -0.86 11.88 -5.57
N PRO A 112 -1.22 12.88 -4.75
CA PRO A 112 -1.30 12.87 -3.29
C PRO A 112 -2.64 12.36 -2.70
N ASP A 113 -3.66 12.12 -3.52
CA ASP A 113 -4.98 11.70 -3.02
C ASP A 113 -4.94 10.36 -2.26
N ALA A 114 -3.96 9.53 -2.60
CA ALA A 114 -3.65 8.25 -1.97
C ALA A 114 -3.51 8.34 -0.44
N ILE A 115 -2.94 9.42 0.11
CA ILE A 115 -2.66 9.51 1.56
C ILE A 115 -3.78 10.15 2.38
N TYR A 116 -4.88 10.60 1.75
CA TYR A 116 -6.03 11.09 2.48
C TYR A 116 -6.81 9.95 3.16
N ASP A 117 -7.50 10.29 4.24
CA ASP A 117 -8.32 9.37 5.00
C ASP A 117 -9.38 8.64 4.15
N ASN A 118 -9.86 7.54 4.72
CA ASN A 118 -10.99 6.80 4.17
C ASN A 118 -12.26 7.67 4.22
N ASN A 119 -13.08 7.57 3.17
CA ASN A 119 -14.39 8.21 3.06
C ASN A 119 -14.40 9.74 3.16
N VAL A 120 -13.30 10.41 2.74
CA VAL A 120 -13.31 11.87 2.63
C VAL A 120 -14.41 12.34 1.66
N PRO A 121 -15.15 13.41 1.99
CA PRO A 121 -16.38 13.76 1.28
C PRO A 121 -16.15 14.24 -0.18
N TRP A 122 -14.93 14.64 -0.54
CA TRP A 122 -14.57 15.06 -1.90
C TRP A 122 -14.10 13.91 -2.79
N LEU A 123 -13.90 12.68 -2.27
CA LEU A 123 -13.56 11.47 -3.05
C LEU A 123 -14.62 10.35 -2.86
N PRO A 124 -15.90 10.61 -3.18
CA PRO A 124 -17.01 9.71 -2.84
C PRO A 124 -16.99 8.35 -3.56
N TYR A 125 -16.25 8.24 -4.67
CA TYR A 125 -16.14 7.02 -5.47
C TYR A 125 -14.78 6.32 -5.30
N GLN A 126 -13.89 6.87 -4.47
CA GLN A 126 -12.58 6.31 -4.13
C GLN A 126 -12.47 6.28 -2.60
N PRO A 127 -13.23 5.40 -1.92
CA PRO A 127 -13.46 5.52 -0.48
C PRO A 127 -12.25 5.15 0.38
N TYR A 128 -11.22 4.49 -0.17
CA TYR A 128 -10.09 3.99 0.62
C TYR A 128 -8.80 4.74 0.26
N GLY A 129 -8.10 5.24 1.27
CA GLY A 129 -6.72 5.71 1.15
C GLY A 129 -5.72 4.56 1.26
N SER A 130 -4.43 4.89 1.30
CA SER A 130 -3.33 3.94 1.32
C SER A 130 -2.17 4.36 2.24
N LEU A 131 -2.36 5.36 3.10
CA LEU A 131 -1.37 5.71 4.14
C LEU A 131 -1.21 4.53 5.10
N VAL A 132 0.01 4.00 5.19
CA VAL A 132 0.36 2.96 6.17
C VAL A 132 0.87 3.65 7.42
N THR A 133 0.33 3.34 8.59
CA THR A 133 0.81 3.90 9.87
C THR A 133 1.23 2.76 10.80
N VAL A 134 2.39 2.92 11.43
CA VAL A 134 2.91 2.01 12.46
C VAL A 134 3.49 2.80 13.61
N GLU A 135 3.44 2.25 14.82
CA GLU A 135 4.12 2.80 16.00
C GLU A 135 5.52 2.20 16.15
N ALA A 136 6.52 3.06 16.33
CA ALA A 136 7.88 2.65 16.65
C ALA A 136 7.96 2.03 18.04
N HIS A 137 8.76 0.98 18.19
CA HIS A 137 8.90 0.28 19.46
C HIS A 137 10.31 -0.27 19.69
N ALA A 138 10.62 -0.56 20.95
CA ALA A 138 11.86 -1.25 21.31
C ALA A 138 11.81 -2.73 20.90
N ALA A 139 12.94 -3.30 20.51
CA ALA A 139 13.06 -4.66 19.97
C ALA A 139 12.47 -5.78 20.85
N ASP A 140 12.37 -5.57 22.17
CA ASP A 140 11.87 -6.54 23.15
C ASP A 140 10.50 -6.18 23.74
N SER A 141 9.81 -5.19 23.16
CA SER A 141 8.48 -4.73 23.61
C SER A 141 7.37 -5.79 23.47
N GLY A 142 7.56 -6.76 22.57
CA GLY A 142 6.53 -7.74 22.23
C GLY A 142 5.35 -7.15 21.45
N GLN A 143 5.51 -5.93 20.92
CA GLN A 143 4.53 -5.31 20.02
C GLN A 143 4.41 -6.15 18.74
N LEU A 144 3.19 -6.30 18.25
CA LEU A 144 2.95 -7.03 17.01
C LEU A 144 3.15 -6.10 15.80
N PRO A 145 3.67 -6.63 14.67
CA PRO A 145 3.83 -5.86 13.45
C PRO A 145 2.48 -5.50 12.82
N ALA A 146 2.49 -4.55 11.91
CA ALA A 146 1.38 -4.30 11.00
C ALA A 146 1.34 -5.34 9.88
N LEU A 147 0.16 -5.59 9.32
CA LEU A 147 -0.03 -6.45 8.17
C LEU A 147 -0.36 -5.61 6.93
N VAL A 148 0.50 -5.65 5.93
CA VAL A 148 0.27 -4.98 4.64
C VAL A 148 0.09 -6.02 3.55
N ARG A 149 -1.06 -5.97 2.88
CA ARG A 149 -1.47 -6.87 1.81
C ARG A 149 -1.34 -6.14 0.48
N TYR A 150 -0.52 -6.68 -0.41
CA TYR A 150 -0.50 -6.24 -1.79
C TYR A 150 -1.45 -7.10 -2.61
N ALA A 151 -2.20 -6.45 -3.49
CA ALA A 151 -2.94 -7.12 -4.54
C ALA A 151 -2.79 -6.30 -5.82
N SER A 152 -2.44 -6.95 -6.93
CA SER A 152 -2.24 -6.27 -8.21
C SER A 152 -3.35 -6.65 -9.19
N ALA A 153 -4.22 -5.68 -9.50
CA ALA A 153 -5.19 -5.78 -10.60
C ALA A 153 -4.60 -5.28 -11.94
N SER A 154 -3.29 -5.03 -11.93
CA SER A 154 -2.51 -4.55 -13.06
C SER A 154 -2.30 -5.61 -14.13
N VAL A 155 -1.99 -5.16 -15.34
CA VAL A 155 -1.45 -5.96 -16.45
C VAL A 155 0.08 -5.81 -16.58
N THR A 156 0.68 -4.92 -15.78
CA THR A 156 2.14 -4.75 -15.63
C THR A 156 2.63 -5.22 -14.26
N ASN A 157 3.95 -5.30 -14.09
CA ASN A 157 4.60 -5.60 -12.82
C ASN A 157 5.07 -4.31 -12.16
N HIS A 158 5.04 -4.25 -10.82
CA HIS A 158 5.38 -3.06 -10.05
C HIS A 158 6.44 -3.39 -8.99
N PRO A 159 7.70 -2.91 -9.10
CA PRO A 159 8.72 -3.07 -8.06
C PRO A 159 8.43 -2.16 -6.87
N PHE A 160 7.62 -2.62 -5.92
CA PHE A 160 6.95 -1.80 -4.92
C PHE A 160 7.55 -1.98 -3.52
N HIS A 161 7.89 -0.89 -2.82
CA HIS A 161 8.46 -1.00 -1.47
C HIS A 161 8.42 0.27 -0.60
N PRO A 162 8.50 0.13 0.74
CA PRO A 162 8.75 1.22 1.68
C PRO A 162 10.21 1.65 1.67
N HIS A 163 10.45 2.95 1.72
CA HIS A 163 11.76 3.48 2.05
C HIS A 163 12.05 3.35 3.54
N GLY A 164 13.33 3.26 3.90
CA GLY A 164 13.78 3.32 5.29
C GLY A 164 13.71 2.00 6.05
N ASN A 165 13.09 0.94 5.50
CA ASN A 165 13.11 -0.38 6.10
C ASN A 165 12.85 -1.50 5.09
N HIS A 166 12.89 -2.74 5.55
CA HIS A 166 12.48 -3.95 4.84
C HIS A 166 11.09 -4.40 5.28
N GLN A 167 10.57 -5.44 4.62
CA GLN A 167 9.30 -6.08 4.92
C GLN A 167 9.52 -7.57 5.08
N ARG A 168 8.75 -8.23 5.94
CA ARG A 168 8.78 -9.69 6.05
C ARG A 168 7.64 -10.30 5.24
N MET A 169 7.97 -10.84 4.06
CA MET A 169 7.02 -11.58 3.22
C MET A 169 6.68 -12.91 3.87
N ILE A 170 5.43 -13.04 4.32
CA ILE A 170 4.92 -14.27 4.95
C ILE A 170 4.10 -15.11 3.98
N ALA A 171 3.55 -14.52 2.92
CA ALA A 171 2.73 -15.26 1.96
C ALA A 171 2.75 -14.67 0.56
N ARG A 172 2.45 -15.51 -0.41
CA ARG A 172 2.25 -15.17 -1.82
C ARG A 172 1.03 -15.89 -2.36
N ASP A 173 0.18 -15.20 -3.13
CA ASP A 173 -0.98 -15.78 -3.82
C ASP A 173 -1.93 -16.56 -2.88
N GLY A 174 -2.20 -15.98 -1.71
CA GLY A 174 -3.02 -16.61 -0.67
C GLY A 174 -2.40 -17.87 -0.05
N ARG A 175 -1.09 -18.07 -0.18
CA ARG A 175 -0.36 -19.23 0.38
C ARG A 175 0.77 -18.78 1.28
N LEU A 176 0.68 -19.21 2.55
CA LEU A 176 1.76 -19.07 3.53
C LEU A 176 3.06 -19.63 2.94
N LEU A 177 4.15 -18.87 3.05
CA LEU A 177 5.48 -19.28 2.65
C LEU A 177 5.99 -20.31 3.67
N GLN A 178 5.69 -21.57 3.38
CA GLN A 178 6.05 -22.71 4.22
C GLN A 178 6.71 -23.81 3.40
N GLY A 179 7.79 -24.37 3.93
CA GLY A 179 8.50 -25.50 3.34
C GLY A 179 7.69 -26.81 3.43
N PRO A 180 8.11 -27.86 2.70
CA PRO A 180 7.38 -29.13 2.63
C PRO A 180 7.19 -29.83 3.97
N LEU A 181 8.02 -29.55 4.98
CA LEU A 181 7.91 -30.14 6.32
C LEU A 181 7.35 -29.17 7.36
N GLY A 182 6.82 -28.04 6.90
CA GLY A 182 6.28 -27.01 7.77
C GLY A 182 7.28 -25.93 8.18
N GLU A 183 8.47 -25.89 7.57
CA GLU A 183 9.49 -24.89 7.89
C GLU A 183 8.99 -23.49 7.50
N ASP A 184 9.25 -22.50 8.35
CA ASP A 184 9.05 -21.10 8.00
C ASP A 184 10.10 -20.70 6.95
N ILE A 185 9.63 -20.36 5.75
CA ILE A 185 10.46 -19.88 4.64
C ILE A 185 10.07 -18.45 4.25
N ALA A 186 9.42 -17.72 5.15
CA ALA A 186 9.24 -16.28 5.02
C ALA A 186 10.60 -15.59 4.87
N MET A 187 10.61 -14.46 4.18
CA MET A 187 11.84 -13.74 3.86
C MET A 187 11.69 -12.26 4.09
N GLU A 188 12.78 -11.62 4.50
CA GLU A 188 12.90 -10.17 4.44
C GLU A 188 13.13 -9.75 2.98
N ASP A 189 12.37 -8.76 2.55
CA ASP A 189 12.45 -8.20 1.21
C ASP A 189 12.47 -6.67 1.30
N PHE A 190 13.40 -6.06 0.56
CA PHE A 190 13.47 -4.61 0.42
C PHE A 190 12.64 -4.14 -0.76
N THR A 191 12.43 -4.97 -1.78
CA THR A 191 11.67 -4.59 -2.97
C THR A 191 11.01 -5.80 -3.57
N THR A 192 9.68 -5.82 -3.52
CA THR A 192 8.89 -6.89 -4.11
C THR A 192 8.40 -6.47 -5.47
N ASP A 193 8.79 -7.21 -6.51
CA ASP A 193 8.15 -7.10 -7.83
C ASP A 193 6.75 -7.72 -7.76
N VAL A 194 5.74 -6.86 -7.67
CA VAL A 194 4.34 -7.28 -7.60
C VAL A 194 3.84 -7.50 -9.02
N GLY A 195 3.82 -8.77 -9.44
CA GLY A 195 3.36 -9.13 -10.78
C GLY A 195 1.85 -8.99 -10.97
N SER A 196 1.43 -8.89 -12.24
CA SER A 196 0.02 -8.90 -12.64
C SER A 196 -0.73 -10.08 -12.01
N GLY A 197 -1.84 -9.78 -11.32
CA GLY A 197 -2.71 -10.76 -10.67
C GLY A 197 -2.16 -11.37 -9.38
N GLN A 198 -0.95 -10.98 -8.95
CA GLN A 198 -0.34 -11.53 -7.74
C GLN A 198 -0.84 -10.85 -6.47
N THR A 199 -0.73 -11.58 -5.37
CA THR A 199 -0.94 -11.03 -4.02
C THR A 199 0.23 -11.39 -3.11
N PHE A 200 0.53 -10.52 -2.16
CA PHE A 200 1.55 -10.73 -1.15
C PHE A 200 1.03 -10.26 0.21
N ASP A 201 1.35 -11.00 1.25
CA ASP A 201 1.10 -10.57 2.62
C ASP A 201 2.44 -10.35 3.32
N MET A 202 2.61 -9.14 3.85
CA MET A 202 3.84 -8.65 4.46
C MET A 202 3.59 -8.26 5.90
N LEU A 203 4.45 -8.69 6.81
CA LEU A 203 4.54 -8.10 8.13
C LEU A 203 5.56 -6.95 8.07
N VAL A 204 5.18 -5.79 8.58
CA VAL A 204 6.04 -4.60 8.62
C VAL A 204 6.03 -4.00 10.01
N GLU A 205 7.18 -3.51 10.43
CA GLU A 205 7.38 -2.95 11.76
C GLU A 205 8.46 -1.89 11.75
N TRP A 206 8.48 -1.03 12.77
CA TRP A 206 9.58 -0.10 13.00
C TRP A 206 10.17 -0.35 14.39
N VAL A 207 11.29 -1.07 14.40
CA VAL A 207 12.07 -1.26 15.62
C VAL A 207 13.04 -0.09 15.76
N ASP A 208 12.88 0.72 16.80
CA ASP A 208 13.78 1.83 17.10
C ASP A 208 15.05 1.31 17.80
N ILE A 209 15.93 0.69 17.03
CA ILE A 209 17.15 0.02 17.52
C ILE A 209 18.12 1.05 18.11
N GLU A 210 18.28 2.18 17.43
CA GLU A 210 19.21 3.22 17.84
C GLU A 210 18.67 4.05 19.00
N ALA A 211 17.35 4.24 19.12
CA ALA A 211 16.72 5.05 20.15
C ALA A 211 17.41 6.43 20.26
N TRP A 212 17.49 7.14 19.12
CA TRP A 212 18.12 8.45 19.06
C TRP A 212 17.37 9.46 19.93
N ASP A 213 18.10 10.18 20.77
CA ASP A 213 17.59 11.15 21.73
C ASP A 213 18.54 12.37 21.83
N PRO A 214 18.04 13.61 21.83
CA PRO A 214 18.89 14.79 21.76
C PRO A 214 19.77 15.02 23.00
N VAL A 215 19.56 14.28 24.09
CA VAL A 215 20.32 14.42 25.34
C VAL A 215 21.20 13.21 25.59
N THR A 216 20.64 12.01 25.49
CA THR A 216 21.21 10.76 25.99
C THR A 216 21.86 9.91 24.90
N ASN A 217 21.38 9.99 23.66
CA ASN A 217 21.96 9.28 22.52
C ASN A 217 21.80 10.09 21.23
N ARG A 218 22.69 11.06 21.01
CA ARG A 218 22.59 11.98 19.86
C ARG A 218 22.98 11.30 18.56
N ILE A 219 22.32 11.69 17.48
CA ILE A 219 22.70 11.30 16.12
C ILE A 219 24.15 11.75 15.86
N PRO A 220 25.07 10.84 15.48
CA PRO A 220 26.49 11.14 15.33
C PRO A 220 26.79 11.77 13.96
N ALA A 221 25.96 12.70 13.52
CA ALA A 221 26.10 13.43 12.27
C ALA A 221 25.79 14.92 12.46
N GLU A 222 26.39 15.77 11.64
CA GLU A 222 26.02 17.19 11.58
C GLU A 222 24.63 17.31 10.96
N ILE A 223 23.66 17.76 11.75
CA ILE A 223 22.30 18.00 11.28
C ILE A 223 22.30 19.28 10.44
N PRO A 224 21.83 19.25 9.19
CA PRO A 224 21.74 20.45 8.37
C PRO A 224 20.94 21.54 9.08
N GLY A 225 21.52 22.73 9.22
CA GLY A 225 20.77 23.88 9.72
C GLY A 225 19.66 24.32 8.76
N ASP A 226 18.67 25.04 9.28
CA ASP A 226 17.45 25.41 8.55
C ASP A 226 17.67 26.08 7.18
N TYR A 227 18.77 26.82 7.00
CA TYR A 227 19.12 27.46 5.72
C TYR A 227 19.49 26.48 4.59
N ASN A 228 19.76 25.22 4.94
CA ASN A 228 20.07 24.15 4.01
C ASN A 228 18.84 23.29 3.69
N LEU A 229 17.66 23.62 4.23
CA LEU A 229 16.41 22.93 3.94
C LEU A 229 15.68 23.60 2.77
N VAL A 230 15.17 22.78 1.86
CA VAL A 230 14.25 23.21 0.80
C VAL A 230 12.89 22.63 1.12
N ILE A 231 11.90 23.50 1.27
CA ILE A 231 10.51 23.11 1.55
C ILE A 231 9.71 23.42 0.30
N LYS A 232 9.27 22.37 -0.38
CA LYS A 232 8.52 22.48 -1.63
C LYS A 232 7.10 22.95 -1.33
N ASP A 233 6.60 23.89 -2.12
CA ASP A 233 5.21 24.38 -2.08
C ASP A 233 4.73 24.86 -0.71
N ASP A 234 5.64 25.37 0.14
CA ASP A 234 5.36 25.77 1.52
C ASP A 234 4.70 24.66 2.35
N GLN A 235 5.04 23.39 2.09
CA GLN A 235 4.46 22.21 2.71
C GLN A 235 5.56 21.30 3.29
N ALA A 236 5.44 20.95 4.57
CA ALA A 236 6.44 20.12 5.26
C ALA A 236 5.81 18.89 5.92
N LEU A 237 6.36 17.72 5.61
CA LEU A 237 6.13 16.46 6.34
C LEU A 237 7.23 16.19 7.39
N TYR A 238 8.32 16.96 7.34
CA TYR A 238 9.42 16.87 8.30
C TYR A 238 9.14 17.77 9.51
N SER A 239 9.24 17.22 10.73
CA SER A 239 8.94 17.91 12.00
C SER A 239 9.93 19.01 12.40
N ASN A 240 10.89 19.31 11.52
CA ASN A 240 12.08 20.11 11.82
C ASN A 240 12.95 19.53 12.96
N SER A 241 12.80 18.24 13.28
CA SER A 241 13.67 17.51 14.19
C SER A 241 14.07 16.16 13.58
N PRO A 242 15.35 15.75 13.68
CA PRO A 242 15.76 14.41 13.27
C PRO A 242 15.49 13.35 14.36
N TYR A 243 14.85 13.74 15.47
CA TYR A 243 14.50 12.85 16.58
C TYR A 243 13.00 12.55 16.56
N LEU A 244 12.65 11.27 16.64
CA LEU A 244 11.27 10.79 16.55
C LEU A 244 10.48 11.27 17.77
N GLY A 245 9.30 11.81 17.54
CA GLY A 245 8.46 12.39 18.59
C GLY A 245 8.84 13.81 19.01
N GLU A 246 9.84 14.41 18.34
CA GLU A 246 10.21 15.80 18.56
C GLU A 246 9.79 16.69 17.41
N LYS A 247 9.31 17.88 17.78
CA LYS A 247 8.85 18.88 16.83
C LYS A 247 9.46 20.23 17.16
N ASN A 248 10.14 20.83 16.18
CA ASN A 248 10.75 22.14 16.31
C ASN A 248 10.00 23.16 15.46
N ASP A 249 10.07 24.44 15.84
CA ASP A 249 9.44 25.52 15.08
C ASP A 249 10.01 25.58 13.65
N LEU A 250 9.12 25.50 12.66
CA LEU A 250 9.46 25.86 11.28
C LEU A 250 9.62 27.38 11.22
N ARG A 251 10.82 27.87 10.89
CA ARG A 251 11.14 29.32 10.92
C ARG A 251 10.31 30.19 9.98
N ILE A 252 9.58 29.61 9.04
CA ILE A 252 8.80 30.33 8.03
C ILE A 252 7.32 30.16 8.36
N PRO A 253 6.63 31.21 8.85
CA PRO A 253 5.24 31.13 9.29
C PRO A 253 4.22 30.76 8.20
N SER A 254 4.61 30.84 6.92
CA SER A 254 3.74 30.45 5.79
C SER A 254 3.74 28.96 5.50
N ILE A 255 4.64 28.17 6.11
CA ILE A 255 4.69 26.74 5.87
C ILE A 255 3.49 26.05 6.54
N VAL A 256 2.80 25.22 5.76
CA VAL A 256 1.86 24.24 6.26
C VAL A 256 2.65 23.04 6.77
N ASP A 257 2.58 22.84 8.07
CA ASP A 257 3.18 21.71 8.76
C ASP A 257 2.18 20.56 8.87
N PHE A 258 2.46 19.45 8.19
CA PHE A 258 1.63 18.26 8.23
C PHE A 258 2.01 17.30 9.36
N ASN A 259 3.12 17.55 10.04
CA ASN A 259 3.57 16.72 11.14
C ASN A 259 2.72 16.99 12.40
N VAL A 260 2.24 15.94 13.04
CA VAL A 260 1.33 16.02 14.20
C VAL A 260 2.10 16.04 15.50
N CYS A 261 3.03 15.10 15.70
CA CYS A 261 3.69 14.87 16.99
C CYS A 261 5.20 14.57 16.92
N GLY A 262 5.84 14.82 15.78
CA GLY A 262 7.26 14.51 15.54
C GLY A 262 7.46 13.17 14.84
N GLU A 263 6.43 12.62 14.21
CA GLU A 263 6.47 11.36 13.45
C GLU A 263 7.37 11.44 12.21
N TYR A 264 7.82 10.29 11.71
CA TYR A 264 8.51 10.22 10.43
C TYR A 264 7.55 9.85 9.29
N TYR A 265 7.86 10.36 8.10
CA TYR A 265 7.21 9.95 6.86
C TYR A 265 8.28 9.47 5.89
N PHE A 266 8.08 8.30 5.31
CA PHE A 266 8.86 7.89 4.15
C PHE A 266 7.97 7.51 2.97
N PRO A 267 8.48 7.63 1.73
CA PRO A 267 7.81 7.10 0.56
C PRO A 267 7.62 5.59 0.64
N TRP A 268 6.49 5.12 0.13
CA TRP A 268 6.27 3.71 -0.19
C TRP A 268 5.66 3.64 -1.58
N HIS A 269 6.45 3.21 -2.56
CA HIS A 269 6.11 3.40 -3.97
C HIS A 269 6.77 2.38 -4.89
N SER A 270 6.38 2.43 -6.17
CA SER A 270 7.05 1.68 -7.23
C SER A 270 8.38 2.33 -7.65
N HIS A 271 9.46 1.55 -7.68
CA HIS A 271 10.79 1.99 -8.11
C HIS A 271 10.99 2.01 -9.63
N ALA A 272 9.97 1.62 -10.39
CA ALA A 272 9.82 2.08 -11.77
C ALA A 272 9.39 3.55 -11.70
N LEU A 273 10.36 4.47 -11.81
CA LEU A 273 10.13 5.89 -11.52
C LEU A 273 9.13 6.56 -12.48
N ASP A 274 8.91 5.97 -13.66
CA ASP A 274 7.85 6.33 -14.59
C ASP A 274 6.45 6.03 -14.05
N GLU A 275 6.31 5.30 -12.94
CA GLU A 275 5.03 5.04 -12.27
C GLU A 275 4.74 6.01 -11.13
N VAL A 276 5.71 6.87 -10.78
CA VAL A 276 5.62 7.91 -9.74
C VAL A 276 5.27 9.25 -10.38
N GLN A 277 4.23 9.24 -11.22
CA GLN A 277 3.78 10.41 -11.97
C GLN A 277 2.27 10.38 -12.22
N ASN A 278 1.72 11.55 -12.51
CA ASN A 278 0.35 11.74 -12.99
C ASN A 278 0.42 12.40 -14.38
N PHE A 279 0.38 11.60 -15.45
CA PHE A 279 0.46 12.09 -16.83
C PHE A 279 1.72 12.95 -17.06
N ASP A 280 2.89 12.34 -16.91
CA ASP A 280 4.22 12.98 -17.05
C ASP A 280 4.56 14.08 -16.02
N GLU A 281 3.68 14.34 -15.05
CA GLU A 281 3.98 15.20 -13.89
C GLU A 281 4.47 14.33 -12.71
N GLY A 282 5.75 14.45 -12.38
CA GLY A 282 6.41 13.64 -11.35
C GLY A 282 5.94 13.95 -9.91
N PHE A 283 6.29 13.05 -8.98
CA PHE A 283 5.78 13.04 -7.60
C PHE A 283 4.26 12.84 -7.55
N GLY A 284 3.77 11.86 -8.31
CA GLY A 284 2.37 11.40 -8.35
C GLY A 284 2.26 9.88 -8.39
N GLY A 285 1.14 9.36 -8.90
CA GLY A 285 1.03 7.95 -9.30
C GLY A 285 0.99 6.93 -8.16
N MET A 286 1.68 5.80 -8.35
CA MET A 286 1.76 4.66 -7.41
C MET A 286 2.69 4.95 -6.23
N LEU A 287 2.31 5.95 -5.45
CA LEU A 287 3.03 6.43 -4.29
C LEU A 287 2.04 6.57 -3.13
N THR A 288 2.42 6.01 -1.99
CA THR A 288 1.84 6.36 -0.69
C THR A 288 2.97 6.72 0.26
N LEU A 289 2.62 7.05 1.49
CA LEU A 289 3.58 7.21 2.57
C LEU A 289 3.40 6.08 3.57
N TRP A 290 4.47 5.76 4.28
CA TRP A 290 4.33 5.17 5.60
C TRP A 290 4.81 6.10 6.69
N ARG A 291 3.95 6.23 7.68
CA ARG A 291 4.07 7.11 8.82
C ARG A 291 4.51 6.29 10.03
N ILE A 292 5.58 6.73 10.67
CA ILE A 292 6.14 6.10 11.86
C ILE A 292 5.84 7.00 13.06
N ASP A 293 4.88 6.61 13.87
CA ASP A 293 4.55 7.33 15.09
C ASP A 293 5.58 7.03 16.19
N PRO A 294 5.87 8.01 17.08
CA PRO A 294 6.73 7.77 18.24
C PRO A 294 6.10 6.76 19.20
N PRO A 295 6.90 6.15 20.10
CA PRO A 295 6.37 5.29 21.16
C PRO A 295 5.30 6.02 22.00
N GLY A 296 4.13 5.39 22.16
CA GLY A 296 2.93 5.98 22.76
C GLY A 296 1.96 6.63 21.76
N GLY A 297 2.30 6.63 20.46
CA GLY A 297 1.52 7.20 19.37
C GLY A 297 1.52 8.73 19.32
N CYS A 298 0.88 9.30 18.30
CA CYS A 298 0.53 10.73 18.31
C CYS A 298 -0.77 10.96 19.08
N GLN A 299 -0.68 11.65 20.24
CA GLN A 299 -1.86 12.08 21.02
C GLN A 299 -2.55 13.31 20.42
#